data_AF-A0AAJ1EJX6-F1
#
_entry.id   AF-A0AAJ1EJX6-F1
#
_cell.length_a   1.000
_cell.length_b   1.000
_cell.length_c   1.000
_cell.angle_alpha   90.00
_cell.angle_beta   90.00
_cell.angle_gamma   90.00
#
_symmetry.space_group_name_H-M   'P 1'
#
loop_
_entity.id
_entity.type
_entity.pdbx_description
1 polymer ?
#
loop_
_entity_poly.entity_id
_entity_poly.type
_entity_poly.pdbx_seq_one_letter_code
_entity_poly.pdbx_strand_id
1 'polypeptide(L)'
;MTTERVHPNYVAIWVWLVVLMVAGLLATHLPLGKPAINNLIFAIATVKAVLVALNYMHLKSENWLIYALAIVPVLLVVAMTLVLFPDIVFHH
;
A
#
# COMPACT_ATOMS: atom_id res chain seq x y z
N MET A 1 39.21 11.65 6.44
CA MET A 1 37.92 11.53 7.15
C MET A 1 36.96 10.88 6.18
N THR A 2 36.73 9.57 6.27
CA THR A 2 35.83 8.83 5.38
C THR A 2 34.40 9.10 5.82
N THR A 3 33.66 9.88 5.03
CA THR A 3 32.26 10.20 5.28
C THR A 3 31.46 8.91 5.21
N GLU A 4 31.06 8.37 6.36
CA GLU A 4 30.19 7.21 6.47
C GLU A 4 28.87 7.56 5.78
N ARG A 5 28.67 7.01 4.58
CA ARG A 5 27.44 7.24 3.80
C ARG A 5 26.34 6.49 4.54
N VAL A 6 25.52 7.21 5.31
CA VAL A 6 24.32 6.67 5.94
C VAL A 6 23.37 6.23 4.83
N HIS A 7 23.53 4.97 4.40
CA HIS A 7 22.64 4.37 3.43
C HIS A 7 21.26 4.21 4.08
N PRO A 8 20.17 4.64 3.43
CA PRO A 8 18.84 4.37 3.93
C PRO A 8 18.70 2.86 4.15
N ASN A 9 18.34 2.45 5.37
CA ASN A 9 18.23 1.04 5.74
C ASN A 9 16.99 0.41 5.09
N TYR A 10 17.08 0.07 3.80
CA TYR A 10 16.05 -0.66 3.07
C TYR A 10 15.66 -1.97 3.76
N VAL A 11 16.59 -2.59 4.49
CA VAL A 11 16.32 -3.80 5.29
C VAL A 11 15.33 -3.52 6.42
N ALA A 12 15.41 -2.37 7.09
CA ALA A 12 14.47 -2.02 8.16
C ALA A 12 13.03 -1.85 7.62
N ILE A 13 12.91 -1.26 6.44
CA ILE A 13 11.64 -1.02 5.76
C ILE A 13 11.06 -2.34 5.25
N TRP A 14 11.89 -3.24 4.75
CA TRP A 14 11.51 -4.61 4.41
C TRP A 14 10.94 -5.36 5.61
N VAL A 15 11.61 -5.30 6.77
CA VAL A 15 11.11 -5.93 8.01
C VAL A 15 9.73 -5.38 8.38
N TRP A 16 9.52 -4.07 8.27
CA TRP A 16 8.21 -3.47 8.52
C TRP A 16 7.12 -4.00 7.57
N LEU A 17 7.44 -4.17 6.28
CA LEU A 17 6.51 -4.76 5.31
C LEU A 17 6.14 -6.20 5.68
N VAL A 18 7.11 -7.01 6.13
CA VAL A 18 6.88 -8.38 6.60
C VAL A 18 5.99 -8.38 7.85
N VAL A 19 6.25 -7.48 8.81
CA VAL A 19 5.41 -7.33 10.01
C VAL A 19 3.97 -6.97 9.63
N LEU A 20 3.78 -6.00 8.73
CA LEU A 20 2.45 -5.62 8.23
C LEU A 20 1.77 -6.75 7.45
N MET A 21 2.53 -7.60 6.75
CA MET A 21 2.00 -8.80 6.08
C MET A 21 1.45 -9.79 7.11
N VAL A 22 2.25 -10.14 8.12
CA VAL A 22 1.84 -11.06 9.19
C VAL A 22 0.67 -10.47 9.98
N ALA A 23 0.69 -9.18 10.30
CA ALA A 23 -0.41 -8.49 10.96
C ALA A 23 -1.72 -8.57 10.16
N GLY A 24 -1.64 -8.44 8.83
CA GLY A 24 -2.80 -8.61 7.95
C GLY A 24 -3.38 -10.03 7.98
N LEU A 25 -2.54 -11.05 8.06
CA LEU A 25 -2.98 -12.44 8.22
C LEU A 25 -3.63 -12.65 9.59
N LEU A 26 -2.99 -12.19 10.67
CA LEU A 26 -3.52 -12.32 12.03
C LEU A 26 -4.84 -11.55 12.22
N ALA A 27 -5.02 -10.42 11.53
CA ALA A 27 -6.25 -9.67 11.52
C ALA A 27 -7.46 -10.48 11.02
N THR A 28 -7.25 -11.50 10.17
CA THR A 28 -8.34 -12.39 9.71
C THR A 28 -8.84 -13.37 10.78
N HIS A 29 -8.01 -13.65 11.79
CA HIS A 29 -8.36 -14.55 12.89
C HIS A 29 -9.03 -13.83 14.07
N LEU A 30 -9.14 -12.50 14.01
CA LEU A 30 -9.84 -11.73 15.04
C LEU A 30 -11.35 -11.99 14.96
N PRO A 31 -12.04 -12.17 16.09
CA PRO A 31 -13.49 -12.38 16.14
C PRO A 31 -14.25 -11.05 15.94
N LEU A 32 -13.92 -10.34 14.87
CA LEU A 32 -14.57 -9.08 14.48
C LEU A 32 -15.62 -9.34 13.38
N GLY A 33 -16.55 -8.41 13.20
CA GLY A 33 -17.48 -8.46 12.08
C GLY A 33 -16.75 -8.44 10.73
N LYS A 34 -17.25 -9.20 9.77
CA LYS A 34 -16.75 -9.24 8.37
C LYS A 34 -16.40 -7.85 7.78
N PRO A 35 -17.24 -6.81 7.89
CA PRO A 35 -16.89 -5.50 7.35
C PRO A 35 -15.73 -4.83 8.09
N ALA A 36 -15.61 -5.03 9.40
CA ALA A 36 -14.51 -4.48 10.20
C ALA A 36 -13.17 -5.13 9.83
N ILE A 37 -13.15 -6.45 9.64
CA ILE A 37 -11.96 -7.19 9.17
C ILE A 37 -11.55 -6.69 7.78
N ASN A 38 -12.50 -6.54 6.86
CA ASN A 38 -12.21 -6.06 5.51
C ASN A 38 -11.59 -4.66 5.53
N ASN A 39 -12.19 -3.71 6.26
CA ASN A 39 -11.65 -2.36 6.40
C ASN A 39 -10.25 -2.34 7.02
N LEU A 40 -9.99 -3.19 8.01
CA LEU A 40 -8.68 -3.32 8.64
C LEU A 40 -7.61 -3.83 7.65
N ILE A 41 -7.95 -4.85 6.84
CA ILE A 41 -7.05 -5.39 5.82
C ILE A 41 -6.74 -4.33 4.76
N PHE A 42 -7.75 -3.58 4.32
CA PHE A 42 -7.56 -2.46 3.38
C PHE A 42 -6.66 -1.36 3.97
N ALA A 43 -6.86 -0.99 5.24
CA ALA A 43 -5.99 -0.02 5.91
C ALA A 43 -4.54 -0.49 5.96
N ILE A 44 -4.30 -1.76 6.34
CA ILE A 44 -2.96 -2.36 6.36
C ILE A 44 -2.34 -2.40 4.95
N ALA A 45 -3.15 -2.71 3.93
CA ALA A 45 -2.71 -2.70 2.53
C ALA A 45 -2.27 -1.30 2.07
N THR A 46 -3.05 -0.26 2.40
CA THR A 46 -2.72 1.14 2.08
C THR A 46 -1.40 1.56 2.73
N VAL A 47 -1.19 1.25 4.01
CA VAL A 47 0.08 1.58 4.69
C VAL A 47 1.27 0.91 4.02
N LYS A 48 1.16 -0.37 3.64
CA LYS A 48 2.21 -1.07 2.89
C LYS A 48 2.51 -0.39 1.55
N ALA A 49 1.47 -0.05 0.79
CA ALA A 49 1.62 0.62 -0.50
C ALA A 49 2.34 1.97 -0.37
N VAL A 50 1.97 2.78 0.63
CA VAL A 50 2.65 4.06 0.92
C VAL A 50 4.11 3.83 1.30
N LEU A 51 4.39 2.84 2.14
CA LEU A 51 5.75 2.52 2.55
C LEU A 51 6.63 2.11 1.36
N VAL A 52 6.07 1.33 0.42
CA VAL A 52 6.72 0.94 -0.84
C VAL A 52 6.94 2.16 -1.74
N ALA A 53 5.92 2.99 -1.93
CA ALA A 53 6.01 4.19 -2.76
C ALA A 53 7.09 5.14 -2.25
N LEU A 54 7.09 5.47 -0.95
CA LEU A 54 8.03 6.44 -0.40
C LEU A 54 9.47 5.94 -0.36
N ASN A 55 9.69 4.63 -0.18
CA ASN A 55 11.03 4.11 0.12
C ASN A 55 11.63 3.25 -0.99
N TYR A 56 10.84 2.43 -1.70
CA TYR A 56 11.35 1.53 -2.74
C TYR A 56 11.21 2.09 -4.15
N MET A 57 10.23 2.97 -4.39
CA MET A 57 10.07 3.65 -5.68
C MET A 57 10.86 4.97 -5.76
N HIS A 58 11.74 5.24 -4.78
CA HIS A 58 12.58 6.45 -4.65
C HIS A 58 11.85 7.80 -4.80
N LEU A 59 10.51 7.82 -4.78
CA LEU A 59 9.66 9.00 -4.90
C LEU A 59 10.02 10.12 -3.92
N LYS A 60 10.53 9.79 -2.73
CA LYS A 60 10.96 10.78 -1.73
C LYS A 60 12.10 11.69 -2.24
N SER A 61 12.86 11.29 -3.27
CA SER A 61 14.02 12.01 -3.79
C SER A 61 13.92 12.37 -5.28
N GLU A 62 12.78 12.15 -5.93
CA GLU A 62 12.64 12.29 -7.38
C GLU A 62 11.63 13.37 -7.82
N ASN A 63 11.71 13.69 -9.11
CA ASN A 63 11.01 14.79 -9.76
C ASN A 63 9.48 14.57 -9.77
N TRP A 64 8.71 15.66 -9.76
CA TRP A 64 7.23 15.67 -9.76
C TRP A 64 6.57 14.75 -10.82
N LEU A 65 7.27 14.53 -11.95
CA LEU A 65 6.82 13.65 -13.03
C LEU A 65 6.62 12.19 -12.59
N ILE A 66 7.42 11.68 -11.64
CA ILE A 66 7.30 10.28 -11.18
C ILE A 66 6.07 10.12 -10.28
N TYR A 67 5.73 11.14 -9.48
CA TYR A 67 4.47 11.17 -8.75
C TYR A 67 3.27 11.18 -9.70
N ALA A 68 3.35 11.95 -10.79
CA ALA A 68 2.31 11.97 -11.82
C ALA A 68 2.18 10.62 -12.55
N LEU A 69 3.26 9.87 -12.75
CA LEU A 69 3.18 8.52 -13.31
C LEU A 69 2.59 7.52 -12.30
N ALA A 70 2.93 7.64 -11.02
CA ALA A 70 2.44 6.77 -9.95
C ALA A 70 0.95 6.96 -9.62
N ILE A 71 0.39 8.17 -9.83
CA ILE A 71 -1.04 8.42 -9.58
C ILE A 71 -1.94 7.80 -10.66
N VAL A 72 -1.45 7.65 -11.89
CA VAL A 72 -2.21 7.07 -13.03
C VAL A 72 -2.76 5.68 -12.73
N PRO A 73 -1.96 4.68 -12.30
CA PRO A 73 -2.50 3.36 -11.97
C PRO A 73 -3.45 3.39 -10.77
N VAL A 74 -3.24 4.29 -9.80
CA VAL A 74 -4.16 4.46 -8.66
C VAL A 74 -5.52 4.96 -9.14
N LEU A 75 -5.54 6.00 -10.00
CA LEU A 75 -6.77 6.52 -10.59
C LEU A 75 -7.47 5.47 -11.45
N LEU A 76 -6.71 4.64 -12.18
CA LEU A 76 -7.26 3.56 -12.99
C LEU A 76 -7.95 2.50 -12.11
N VAL A 77 -7.34 2.09 -11.00
CA VAL A 77 -7.96 1.16 -10.05
C VAL A 77 -9.23 1.75 -9.43
N VAL A 78 -9.21 3.03 -9.04
CA VAL A 78 -10.41 3.71 -8.52
C VAL A 78 -11.51 3.78 -9.58
N ALA A 79 -11.18 4.16 -10.81
CA ALA A 79 -12.13 4.22 -11.92
C ALA A 79 -12.72 2.84 -12.23
N MET A 80 -11.88 1.80 -12.33
CA MET A 80 -12.34 0.42 -12.52
C MET A 80 -13.27 -0.02 -11.39
N THR A 81 -12.92 0.29 -10.14
CA THR A 81 -13.77 -0.07 -9.00
C THR A 81 -15.13 0.61 -9.09
N LEU A 82 -15.19 1.90 -9.42
CA LEU A 82 -16.46 2.63 -9.56
C LEU A 82 -17.30 2.15 -10.75
N VAL A 83 -16.67 1.79 -11.87
CA VAL A 83 -17.36 1.27 -13.07
C VAL A 83 -17.87 -0.15 -12.84
N LEU A 84 -17.09 -1.00 -12.17
CA LEU A 84 -17.45 -2.39 -11.91
C LEU A 84 -18.38 -2.54 -10.70
N PHE A 85 -18.37 -1.59 -9.76
CA PHE A 85 -19.24 -1.65 -8.58
C PHE A 85 -20.73 -1.83 -8.93
N PRO A 86 -21.35 -1.02 -9.82
CA PRO A 86 -22.74 -1.24 -10.19
C PRO A 86 -22.95 -2.59 -10.90
N ASP A 87 -22.02 -3.03 -11.73
CA ASP A 87 -22.12 -4.32 -12.44
C ASP A 87 -22.14 -5.50 -11.45
N ILE A 88 -21.24 -5.47 -10.46
CA ILE A 88 -21.13 -6.48 -9.39
C ILE A 88 -22.33 -6.45 -8.44
N VAL A 89 -22.88 -5.26 -8.15
CA VAL A 89 -23.98 -5.11 -7.18
C VAL A 89 -25.35 -5.34 -7.80
N PHE A 90 -25.57 -4.90 -9.04
CA PHE A 90 -26.88 -4.93 -9.66
C PHE A 90 -27.16 -6.17 -10.53
N HIS A 91 -26.18 -7.07 -10.73
CA HIS A 91 -26.34 -8.42 -11.31
C HIS A 91 -27.52 -8.51 -12.31
N HIS A 92 -27.38 -7.85 -13.46
CA HIS A 92 -28.27 -8.06 -14.62
C HIS A 92 -27.65 -9.03 -15.61
#